data_AF-A0A962WDC3-F1
#
_entry.id   AF-A0A962WDC3-F1
#
_cell.length_a   1.000
_cell.length_b   1.000
_cell.length_c   1.000
_cell.angle_alpha   90.00
_cell.angle_beta   90.00
_cell.angle_gamma   90.00
#
_symmetry.space_group_name_H-M   'P 1'
#
loop_
_entity.id
_entity.type
_entity.pdbx_description
1 polymer ?
#
loop_
_entity_poly.entity_id
_entity_poly.type
_entity_poly.pdbx_seq_one_letter_code
_entity_poly.pdbx_strand_id
1 'polypeptide(L)'
;NNAEYGEYVTGPKVINAESRKAMKQALHNIQTGEYAKAFVMEGATNYPSMTAYRRLNAAHPIEVTGERLRAMMPWIQKIVDKSKN
;
A
#
# COMPACT_ATOMS: atom_id res chain seq x y z
N ASN A 1 -24.34 6.49 12.86
CA ASN A 1 -24.22 7.09 14.21
C ASN A 1 -22.96 6.62 14.95
N ASN A 2 -22.79 5.36 15.38
CA ASN A 2 -21.58 4.97 16.17
C ASN A 2 -20.28 5.00 15.34
N ALA A 3 -20.26 4.38 14.16
CA ALA A 3 -19.08 4.37 13.28
C ALA A 3 -18.71 5.79 12.79
N GLU A 4 -19.71 6.61 12.48
CA GLU A 4 -19.59 8.01 12.07
C GLU A 4 -19.02 8.90 13.18
N TYR A 5 -19.47 8.73 14.43
CA TYR A 5 -18.85 9.40 15.57
C TYR A 5 -17.38 8.96 15.75
N GLY A 6 -17.11 7.65 15.58
CA GLY A 6 -15.76 7.11 15.60
C GLY A 6 -14.86 7.71 14.51
N GLU A 7 -15.40 7.92 13.30
CA GLU A 7 -14.72 8.58 12.19
C GLU A 7 -14.30 10.00 12.56
N TYR A 8 -15.22 10.82 13.07
CA TYR A 8 -14.92 12.21 13.43
C TYR A 8 -13.91 12.35 14.57
N VAL A 9 -13.96 11.45 15.55
CA VAL A 9 -13.11 11.54 16.75
C VAL A 9 -11.74 10.89 16.54
N THR A 10 -11.67 9.79 15.79
CA THR A 10 -10.46 8.97 15.68
C THR A 10 -9.75 9.16 14.35
N GLY A 11 -10.48 9.41 13.26
CA GLY A 11 -9.91 9.65 11.93
C GLY A 11 -8.81 10.71 11.92
N PRO A 12 -9.04 11.93 12.47
CA PRO A 12 -8.02 12.96 12.52
C PRO A 12 -6.81 12.64 13.42
N LYS A 13 -6.96 11.71 14.38
CA LYS A 13 -5.85 11.26 15.23
C LYS A 13 -4.90 10.34 14.48
N VAL A 14 -5.45 9.47 13.62
CA VAL A 14 -4.68 8.57 12.75
C VAL A 14 -4.08 9.33 11.57
N ILE A 15 -4.90 10.14 10.87
CA ILE A 15 -4.46 10.99 9.75
C ILE A 15 -4.28 12.42 10.25
N ASN A 16 -3.12 12.66 10.84
CA ASN A 16 -2.79 13.88 11.58
C ASN A 16 -1.89 14.82 10.76
N ALA A 17 -1.32 15.84 11.43
CA ALA A 17 -0.48 16.84 10.79
C ALA A 17 0.80 16.22 10.21
N GLU A 18 1.35 15.21 10.87
CA GLU A 18 2.54 14.46 10.46
C GLU A 18 2.25 13.66 9.18
N SER A 19 1.10 12.98 9.11
CA SER A 19 0.67 12.30 7.87
C SER A 19 0.57 13.29 6.70
N ARG A 20 -0.03 14.47 6.93
CA ARG A 20 -0.14 15.51 5.89
C ARG A 20 1.21 16.10 5.51
N LYS A 21 2.14 16.25 6.45
CA LYS A 21 3.52 16.68 6.17
C LYS A 21 4.25 15.66 5.31
N ALA A 22 4.12 14.36 5.61
CA ALA A 22 4.68 13.29 4.80
C ALA A 22 4.11 13.30 3.37
N MET A 23 2.81 13.52 3.20
CA MET A 23 2.18 13.67 1.87
C MET A 23 2.74 14.86 1.09
N LYS A 24 2.93 16.02 1.73
CA LYS A 24 3.54 17.20 1.08
C LYS A 24 4.98 16.93 0.67
N GLN A 25 5.75 16.24 1.51
CA GLN A 25 7.12 15.85 1.17
C GLN A 25 7.15 14.89 -0.02
N ALA A 26 6.26 13.89 -0.04
CA ALA A 26 6.14 12.97 -1.16
C ALA A 26 5.82 13.73 -2.47
N LEU A 27 4.89 14.69 -2.43
CA LEU A 27 4.58 15.54 -3.58
C LEU A 27 5.80 16.37 -4.02
N HIS A 28 6.53 16.97 -3.08
CA HIS A 28 7.74 17.72 -3.38
C HIS A 28 8.78 16.84 -4.10
N ASN A 29 9.07 15.64 -3.58
CA ASN A 29 10.02 14.71 -4.18
C ASN A 29 9.60 14.23 -5.58
N ILE A 30 8.30 14.18 -5.85
CA ILE A 30 7.78 13.91 -7.21
C ILE A 30 8.04 15.11 -8.11
N GLN A 31 7.70 16.32 -7.66
CA GLN A 31 7.83 17.55 -8.45
C GLN A 31 9.29 17.92 -8.74
N THR A 32 10.22 17.65 -7.82
CA THR A 32 11.66 17.87 -8.01
C THR A 32 12.34 16.73 -8.79
N GLY A 33 11.62 15.64 -9.08
CA GLY A 33 12.15 14.48 -9.80
C GLY A 33 13.04 13.55 -8.96
N GLU A 34 13.21 13.81 -7.66
CA GLU A 34 13.97 12.96 -6.75
C GLU A 34 13.44 11.53 -6.72
N TYR A 35 12.11 11.37 -6.68
CA TYR A 35 11.47 10.06 -6.74
C TYR A 35 11.80 9.32 -8.04
N ALA A 36 11.71 10.01 -9.19
CA ALA A 36 12.00 9.42 -10.49
C ALA A 36 13.47 8.99 -10.57
N LYS A 37 14.40 9.82 -10.08
CA LYS A 37 15.83 9.49 -10.02
C LYS A 37 16.08 8.25 -9.15
N ALA A 38 15.47 8.18 -7.97
CA ALA A 38 15.60 7.01 -7.08
C ALA A 38 15.07 5.73 -7.74
N PHE A 39 13.93 5.81 -8.43
CA PHE A 39 13.34 4.67 -9.12
C PHE A 39 14.20 4.18 -10.30
N VAL A 40 14.73 5.09 -11.12
CA VAL A 40 15.63 4.74 -12.22
C VAL A 40 16.91 4.08 -11.70
N MET A 41 17.49 4.60 -10.61
CA MET A 41 18.68 3.99 -9.98
C MET A 41 18.39 2.59 -9.43
N GLU A 42 17.26 2.41 -8.75
CA GLU A 42 16.81 1.10 -8.26
C GLU A 42 16.67 0.10 -9.44
N GLY A 43 16.08 0.52 -10.55
CA GLY A 43 15.98 -0.29 -11.77
C GLY A 43 17.35 -0.61 -12.39
N ALA A 44 18.27 0.34 -12.43
CA ALA A 44 19.65 0.12 -12.89
C ALA A 44 20.40 -0.90 -12.01
N THR A 45 20.03 -1.02 -10.73
CA THR A 45 20.56 -2.03 -9.80
C THR A 45 19.76 -3.34 -9.78
N ASN A 46 18.82 -3.54 -10.72
CA ASN A 46 17.95 -4.72 -10.79
C ASN A 46 17.03 -4.91 -9.57
N TYR A 47 16.50 -3.81 -9.03
CA TYR A 47 15.41 -3.79 -8.05
C TYR A 47 15.63 -4.54 -6.71
N PRO A 48 16.77 -4.36 -6.02
CA PRO A 48 17.06 -5.07 -4.78
C PRO A 48 16.10 -4.71 -3.64
N SER A 49 15.83 -3.42 -3.44
CA SER A 49 14.92 -2.91 -2.41
C SER A 49 13.49 -3.35 -2.69
N MET A 50 13.03 -3.22 -3.94
CA MET A 50 11.67 -3.62 -4.31
C MET A 50 11.46 -5.14 -4.16
N THR A 51 12.48 -5.95 -4.48
CA THR A 51 12.43 -7.40 -4.26
C THR A 51 12.32 -7.74 -2.78
N ALA A 52 13.06 -7.04 -1.91
CA ALA A 52 12.96 -7.21 -0.46
C ALA A 52 11.56 -6.83 0.06
N TYR A 53 11.02 -5.68 -0.36
CA TYR A 53 9.67 -5.25 0.02
C TYR A 53 8.59 -6.24 -0.44
N ARG A 54 8.68 -6.76 -1.67
CA ARG A 54 7.75 -7.79 -2.18
C ARG A 54 7.78 -9.05 -1.32
N ARG A 55 8.97 -9.52 -0.96
CA ARG A 55 9.13 -10.69 -0.09
C ARG A 55 8.50 -10.47 1.29
N LEU A 56 8.73 -9.32 1.90
CA LEU A 56 8.15 -8.97 3.21
C LEU A 56 6.63 -8.88 3.16
N ASN A 57 6.09 -8.26 2.10
CA ASN A 57 4.65 -8.15 1.91
C ASN A 57 4.00 -9.53 1.71
N ALA A 58 4.61 -10.40 0.89
CA ALA A 58 4.12 -11.76 0.68
C ALA A 58 4.13 -12.61 1.96
N ALA A 59 5.08 -12.33 2.88
CA ALA A 59 5.17 -13.00 4.18
C ALA A 59 4.26 -12.38 5.25
N HIS A 60 3.58 -11.26 4.97
CA HIS A 60 2.77 -10.57 5.98
C HIS A 60 1.55 -11.43 6.38
N PRO A 61 1.22 -11.58 7.68
CA PRO A 61 0.12 -12.45 8.14
C PRO A 61 -1.25 -12.14 7.52
N ILE A 62 -1.46 -10.89 7.12
CA ILE A 62 -2.68 -10.46 6.43
C ILE A 62 -2.88 -11.18 5.10
N GLU A 63 -1.81 -11.50 4.37
CA GLU A 63 -1.90 -12.19 3.08
C GLU A 63 -2.29 -13.65 3.27
N VAL A 64 -1.65 -14.34 4.24
CA VAL A 64 -1.97 -15.74 4.57
C VAL A 64 -3.42 -15.89 5.02
N THR A 65 -3.89 -14.98 5.88
CA THR A 65 -5.27 -15.01 6.39
C THR A 65 -6.25 -14.59 5.29
N GLY A 66 -5.92 -13.53 4.55
CA GLY A 66 -6.75 -12.99 3.48
C GLY A 66 -6.95 -13.97 2.33
N GLU A 67 -5.91 -14.72 1.94
CA GLU A 67 -6.01 -15.76 0.91
C GLU A 67 -7.04 -16.83 1.28
N ARG A 68 -6.96 -17.38 2.50
CA ARG A 68 -7.88 -18.41 2.99
C ARG A 68 -9.33 -17.90 3.00
N LEU A 69 -9.55 -16.71 3.53
CA LEU A 69 -10.88 -16.11 3.56
C LEU A 69 -11.43 -15.88 2.15
N ARG A 70 -10.62 -15.32 1.23
CA ARG A 70 -11.04 -15.08 -0.16
C ARG A 70 -11.30 -16.38 -0.93
N ALA A 71 -10.61 -17.48 -0.60
CA ALA A 71 -10.86 -18.79 -1.20
C ALA A 71 -12.25 -19.35 -0.86
N MET A 72 -12.75 -19.04 0.35
CA MET A 72 -14.09 -19.44 0.81
C MET A 72 -15.22 -18.57 0.25
N MET A 73 -14.90 -17.51 -0.49
CA MET A 73 -15.85 -16.54 -1.03
C MET A 73 -16.03 -16.75 -2.55
N PRO A 74 -16.92 -17.66 -3.00
CA PRO A 74 -17.03 -18.07 -4.40
C PRO A 74 -17.42 -16.92 -5.35
N TRP A 75 -18.00 -15.83 -4.83
CA TRP A 75 -18.33 -14.65 -5.62
C TRP A 75 -17.09 -13.82 -6.00
N ILE A 76 -16.00 -13.88 -5.22
CA ILE A 76 -14.77 -13.14 -5.52
C ILE A 76 -14.07 -13.74 -6.74
N GLN A 77 -14.08 -15.06 -6.89
CA GLN A 77 -13.45 -15.76 -8.03
C GLN A 77 -14.11 -15.41 -9.37
N LYS A 78 -15.36 -14.91 -9.36
CA LYS A 78 -16.08 -14.47 -10.56
C LYS A 78 -15.71 -13.05 -11.00
N ILE A 79 -15.11 -12.26 -10.10
CA ILE A 79 -14.79 -10.84 -10.31
C ILE A 79 -13.30 -10.67 -10.63
N VAL A 80 -12.44 -11.57 -10.15
CA VAL A 80 -10.98 -11.48 -10.32
C VAL A 80 -10.51 -12.42 -11.43
N ASP A 81 -10.08 -11.83 -12.55
CA ASP A 81 -9.38 -12.55 -13.62
C ASP A 81 -7.93 -12.85 -13.19
N LYS A 82 -7.65 -14.12 -12.89
CA LYS A 82 -6.32 -14.57 -12.46
C LYS A 82 -5.29 -14.64 -13.59
N SER A 83 -5.70 -14.46 -14.85
CA SER A 83 -4.77 -14.45 -15.99
C SER A 83 -4.02 -13.13 -16.17
N LYS A 84 -4.42 -12.08 -15.44
CA LYS A 84 -3.88 -10.72 -15.57
C LYS A 84 -3.07 -10.23 -14.36
N ASN A 85 -2.83 -11.07 -13.35
CA ASN A 85 -2.05 -10.75 -12.15
C ASN A 85 -0.72 -11.50 -12.12
#